data_AF-A0A349ZYH0-F1
#
_entry.id   AF-A0A349ZYH0-F1
#
_cell.length_a   1.000
_cell.length_b   1.000
_cell.length_c   1.000
_cell.angle_alpha   90.00
_cell.angle_beta   90.00
_cell.angle_gamma   90.00
#
_symmetry.space_group_name_H-M   'P 1'
#
loop_
_entity.id
_entity.type
_entity.pdbx_description
1 polymer ?
#
loop_
_entity_poly.entity_id
_entity_poly.type
_entity_poly.pdbx_seq_one_letter_code
_entity_poly.pdbx_strand_id
1 'polypeptide(L)'
;MLLFSAWVLVQCSRADEENDVLSQEDISNIILVVKDELTGVAETYNYTMNAPVQPEIKLKNGRNYIVRAVFLNGNEDETESIIEAKDEHFLLYRFEQSEIELERLDNEESTRSDGARLGLKTRWNTINVANGAKPQLVLTLVHDPMSVSETKDGATYGTVEGGETDALAVFSLKVQL
;
A
#
# COMPACT_ATOMS: atom_id res chain seq x y z
N MET A 1 -33.37 -29.24 -45.82
CA MET A 1 -32.04 -29.62 -45.34
C MET A 1 -31.46 -28.42 -44.61
N LEU A 2 -31.70 -28.31 -43.31
CA LEU A 2 -31.21 -27.21 -42.48
C LEU A 2 -29.73 -27.47 -42.15
N LEU A 3 -28.83 -26.62 -42.64
CA LEU A 3 -27.43 -26.60 -42.22
C LEU A 3 -27.36 -25.98 -40.83
N PHE A 4 -27.00 -26.78 -39.83
CA PHE A 4 -26.63 -26.32 -38.50
C PHE A 4 -25.21 -25.73 -38.53
N SER A 5 -25.11 -24.43 -38.25
CA SER A 5 -23.85 -23.74 -37.97
C SER A 5 -23.29 -24.23 -36.63
N ALA A 6 -22.08 -24.80 -36.65
CA ALA A 6 -21.34 -25.12 -35.43
C ALA A 6 -20.71 -23.83 -34.87
N TRP A 7 -21.29 -23.29 -33.80
CA TRP A 7 -20.58 -22.37 -32.91
C TRP A 7 -19.65 -23.20 -32.04
N VAL A 8 -18.34 -23.06 -32.28
CA VAL A 8 -17.33 -23.51 -31.33
C VAL A 8 -17.34 -22.50 -30.19
N LEU A 9 -18.07 -22.82 -29.13
CA LEU A 9 -17.90 -22.14 -27.85
C LEU A 9 -16.50 -22.50 -27.35
N VAL A 10 -15.55 -21.59 -27.56
CA VAL A 10 -14.30 -21.58 -26.79
C VAL A 10 -14.70 -21.25 -25.36
N GLN A 11 -15.05 -22.28 -24.59
CA GLN A 11 -14.97 -22.18 -23.15
C GLN A 11 -13.48 -22.06 -22.84
N CYS A 12 -13.04 -20.85 -22.49
CA CYS A 12 -11.86 -20.70 -21.66
C CYS A 12 -12.20 -21.33 -20.30
N SER A 13 -12.10 -22.66 -20.20
CA SER A 13 -11.88 -23.27 -18.89
C SER A 13 -10.50 -22.80 -18.47
N ARG A 14 -10.45 -21.86 -17.51
CA ARG A 14 -9.27 -21.69 -16.67
C ARG A 14 -8.93 -23.11 -16.20
N ALA A 15 -7.79 -23.62 -16.64
CA ALA A 15 -7.32 -24.91 -16.17
C ALA A 15 -7.20 -24.78 -14.65
N ASP A 16 -7.89 -25.66 -13.93
CA ASP A 16 -7.60 -25.92 -12.51
C ASP A 16 -6.12 -26.29 -12.42
N GLU A 17 -5.32 -25.31 -12.03
CA GLU A 17 -4.09 -25.58 -11.30
C GLU A 17 -4.41 -25.28 -9.84
N GLU A 18 -4.11 -26.26 -9.00
CA GLU A 18 -4.04 -26.22 -7.55
C GLU A 18 -2.94 -25.24 -7.08
N ASN A 19 -2.94 -24.03 -7.63
CA ASN A 19 -2.24 -22.88 -7.08
C ASN A 19 -3.21 -22.29 -6.06
N ASP A 20 -2.85 -22.36 -4.77
CA ASP A 20 -3.55 -21.67 -3.69
C ASP A 20 -3.55 -20.16 -3.99
N VAL A 21 -4.50 -19.69 -4.81
CA VAL A 21 -4.80 -18.27 -4.94
C VAL A 21 -5.47 -17.90 -3.64
N LEU A 22 -4.76 -17.16 -2.79
CA LEU A 22 -5.34 -16.67 -1.55
C LEU A 22 -6.48 -15.70 -1.87
N SER A 23 -7.49 -15.65 -1.01
CA SER A 23 -8.63 -14.76 -1.25
C SER A 23 -8.19 -13.31 -1.11
N GLN A 24 -8.60 -12.47 -2.05
CA GLN A 24 -8.43 -11.02 -1.97
C GLN A 24 -8.98 -10.45 -0.65
N GLU A 25 -8.21 -9.57 -0.02
CA GLU A 25 -8.50 -8.99 1.28
C GLU A 25 -9.47 -7.80 1.18
N ASP A 26 -10.59 -7.87 1.91
CA ASP A 26 -11.51 -6.75 2.09
C ASP A 26 -10.96 -5.78 3.15
N ILE A 27 -10.52 -4.59 2.75
CA ILE A 27 -9.92 -3.61 3.69
C ILE A 27 -10.92 -2.51 4.08
N SER A 28 -11.22 -2.39 5.37
CA SER A 28 -12.03 -1.29 5.93
C SER A 28 -11.19 -0.13 6.48
N ASN A 29 -9.98 -0.42 6.96
CA ASN A 29 -9.10 0.56 7.59
C ASN A 29 -7.64 0.36 7.21
N ILE A 30 -6.91 1.48 7.12
CA ILE A 30 -5.45 1.49 7.05
C ILE A 30 -4.93 2.34 8.20
N ILE A 31 -4.15 1.72 9.09
CA ILE A 31 -3.55 2.37 10.24
C ILE A 31 -2.06 2.58 9.98
N LEU A 32 -1.61 3.82 10.12
CA LEU A 32 -0.19 4.16 10.11
C LEU A 32 0.28 4.46 11.52
N VAL A 33 1.21 3.64 12.03
CA VAL A 33 1.94 3.91 13.27
C VAL A 33 3.25 4.61 12.90
N VAL A 34 3.33 5.91 13.18
CA VAL A 34 4.44 6.80 12.78
C VAL A 34 5.27 7.13 14.01
N LYS A 35 6.51 6.64 14.06
CA LYS A 35 7.42 6.81 15.19
C LYS A 35 8.59 7.72 14.84
N ASP A 36 8.73 8.85 15.53
CA ASP A 36 9.89 9.75 15.41
C ASP A 36 11.15 9.03 15.93
N GLU A 37 12.15 8.83 15.08
CA GLU A 37 13.39 8.13 15.45
C GLU A 37 14.21 8.90 16.49
N LEU A 38 14.10 10.23 16.55
CA LEU A 38 14.85 11.04 17.52
C LEU A 38 14.21 10.99 18.92
N THR A 39 12.89 11.11 19.01
CA THR A 39 12.20 11.17 20.30
C THR A 39 11.70 9.81 20.79
N GLY A 40 11.56 8.85 19.88
CA GLY A 40 10.97 7.54 20.15
C GLY A 40 9.44 7.57 20.31
N VAL A 41 8.81 8.73 20.24
CA VAL A 41 7.35 8.89 20.35
C VAL A 41 6.68 8.33 19.09
N ALA A 42 5.63 7.53 19.28
CA ALA A 42 4.81 6.99 18.22
C ALA A 42 3.40 7.61 18.26
N GLU A 43 2.93 8.05 17.11
CA GLU A 43 1.55 8.47 16.89
C GLU A 43 0.86 7.50 15.93
N THR A 44 -0.46 7.34 16.07
CA THR A 44 -1.26 6.41 15.26
C THR A 44 -2.29 7.20 14.48
N TYR A 45 -2.34 6.96 13.17
CA TYR A 45 -3.26 7.61 12.24
C TYR A 45 -4.12 6.53 11.59
N ASN A 46 -5.41 6.50 11.94
CA ASN A 46 -6.36 5.53 11.42
C ASN A 46 -7.17 6.16 10.27
N TYR A 47 -6.94 5.67 9.06
CA TYR A 47 -7.79 5.94 7.90
C TYR A 47 -8.92 4.92 7.87
N THR A 48 -10.17 5.40 7.86
CA THR A 48 -11.36 4.56 7.70
C THR A 48 -11.96 4.80 6.32
N MET A 49 -12.18 3.73 5.56
CA MET A 49 -12.76 3.83 4.22
C MET A 49 -14.09 4.61 4.26
N ASN A 50 -14.27 5.54 3.31
CA ASN A 50 -15.46 6.37 3.18
C ASN A 50 -15.78 7.30 4.39
N ALA A 51 -14.86 7.46 5.35
CA ALA A 51 -15.06 8.41 6.43
C ALA A 51 -15.09 9.86 5.92
N PRO A 52 -15.92 10.73 6.53
CA PRO A 52 -16.04 12.12 6.11
C PRO A 52 -14.80 12.98 6.43
N VAL A 53 -13.96 12.53 7.36
CA VAL A 53 -12.75 13.22 7.80
C VAL A 53 -11.57 12.27 7.66
N GLN A 54 -10.55 12.72 6.94
CA GLN A 54 -9.31 11.97 6.79
C GLN A 54 -8.31 12.34 7.88
N PRO A 55 -7.49 11.37 8.36
CA PRO A 55 -6.44 11.65 9.33
C PRO A 55 -5.39 12.63 8.77
N GLU A 56 -4.86 13.49 9.66
CA GLU A 56 -3.80 14.46 9.37
C GLU A 56 -2.50 14.03 10.07
N ILE A 57 -1.53 13.51 9.30
CA ILE A 57 -0.21 13.10 9.78
C ILE A 57 0.64 14.35 10.01
N LYS A 58 1.19 14.47 11.22
CA LYS A 58 2.05 15.58 11.63
C LYS A 58 3.50 15.14 11.56
N LEU A 59 4.28 15.82 10.72
CA LEU A 59 5.70 15.54 10.55
C LEU A 59 6.52 16.82 10.72
N LYS A 60 7.73 16.68 11.25
CA LYS A 60 8.70 17.77 11.38
C LYS A 60 9.73 17.66 10.27
N ASN A 61 10.03 18.79 9.63
CA ASN A 61 11.12 18.86 8.65
C ASN A 61 12.46 18.52 9.32
N GLY A 62 13.33 17.80 8.59
CA GLY A 62 14.61 17.31 9.07
C GLY A 62 14.54 16.12 10.04
N ARG A 63 13.39 15.45 10.17
CA ARG A 63 13.23 14.25 11.02
C ARG A 63 13.07 12.98 10.20
N ASN A 64 13.50 11.87 10.80
CA ASN A 64 13.25 10.53 10.32
C ASN A 64 12.15 9.86 11.15
N TYR A 65 11.28 9.13 10.48
CA TYR A 65 10.20 8.39 11.09
C TYR A 65 10.22 6.92 10.65
N ILE A 66 10.11 5.98 11.59
CA ILE A 66 9.75 4.60 11.26
C ILE A 66 8.23 4.51 11.20
N VAL A 67 7.71 4.07 10.06
CA VAL A 67 6.27 3.92 9.82
C VAL A 67 5.94 2.47 9.60
N ARG A 68 4.90 1.98 10.30
CA ARG A 68 4.28 0.67 10.06
C ARG A 68 2.87 0.85 9.53
N ALA A 69 2.54 0.13 8.47
CA ALA A 69 1.17 0.01 7.97
C ALA A 69 0.51 -1.23 8.57
N VAL A 70 -0.75 -1.10 8.97
CA VAL A 70 -1.62 -2.17 9.47
C VAL A 70 -2.95 -2.06 8.75
N PHE A 71 -3.47 -3.19 8.29
CA PHE A 71 -4.68 -3.29 7.47
C PHE A 71 -5.75 -4.02 8.27
N LEU A 72 -6.98 -3.49 8.31
CA LEU A 72 -8.08 -4.13 9.02
C LEU A 72 -9.28 -4.37 8.12
N ASN A 73 -10.02 -5.43 8.41
CA ASN A 73 -11.38 -5.68 7.97
C ASN A 73 -12.33 -5.67 9.19
N GLY A 74 -13.00 -4.54 9.43
CA GLY A 74 -13.75 -4.32 10.66
C GLY A 74 -12.83 -4.35 11.88
N ASN A 75 -12.85 -5.45 12.63
CA ASN A 75 -11.99 -5.67 13.81
C ASN A 75 -10.89 -6.71 13.57
N GLU A 76 -10.86 -7.34 12.40
CA GLU A 76 -9.88 -8.35 12.03
C GLU A 76 -8.62 -7.67 11.47
N ASP A 77 -7.44 -8.19 11.82
CA ASP A 77 -6.16 -7.68 11.33
C ASP A 77 -5.76 -8.49 10.09
N GLU A 78 -5.92 -7.88 8.92
CA GLU A 78 -5.59 -8.47 7.62
C GLU A 78 -4.11 -8.31 7.26
N THR A 79 -3.31 -7.69 8.13
CA THR A 79 -1.87 -7.53 7.87
C THR A 79 -1.16 -8.88 7.78
N GLU A 80 -1.61 -9.88 8.55
CA GLU A 80 -1.03 -11.23 8.49
C GLU A 80 -1.41 -11.92 7.18
N SER A 81 -2.67 -11.83 6.74
CA SER A 81 -3.12 -12.34 5.44
C SER A 81 -2.27 -11.78 4.30
N ILE A 82 -2.02 -10.46 4.31
CA ILE A 82 -1.15 -9.78 3.33
C ILE A 82 0.31 -10.29 3.39
N ILE A 83 0.82 -10.64 4.58
CA ILE A 83 2.18 -11.19 4.75
C ILE A 83 2.25 -12.63 4.24
N GLU A 84 1.24 -13.45 4.54
CA GLU A 84 1.12 -14.82 4.02
C GLU A 84 1.01 -14.80 2.49
N ALA A 85 0.26 -13.83 1.94
CA ALA A 85 0.07 -13.57 0.51
C ALA A 85 1.06 -12.55 -0.08
N LYS A 86 2.28 -12.42 0.47
CA LYS A 86 3.20 -11.33 0.08
C LYS A 86 3.52 -11.27 -1.42
N ASP A 87 3.57 -12.42 -2.10
CA ASP A 87 3.84 -12.48 -3.54
C ASP A 87 2.67 -12.00 -4.41
N GLU A 88 1.50 -11.75 -3.81
CA GLU A 88 0.33 -11.14 -4.45
C GLU A 88 0.19 -9.66 -4.09
N HIS A 89 1.02 -9.10 -3.20
CA HIS A 89 0.81 -7.74 -2.71
C HIS A 89 1.97 -6.78 -2.98
N PHE A 90 1.64 -5.48 -3.08
CA PHE A 90 2.62 -4.40 -3.06
C PHE A 90 2.03 -3.05 -2.66
N LEU A 91 2.72 -2.29 -1.82
CA LEU A 91 2.30 -0.93 -1.44
C LEU A 91 2.94 0.13 -2.32
N LEU A 92 2.17 1.13 -2.72
CA LEU A 92 2.64 2.35 -3.36
C LEU A 92 2.47 3.55 -2.43
N TYR A 93 3.52 4.35 -2.28
CA TYR A 93 3.49 5.57 -1.45
C TYR A 93 3.69 6.80 -2.32
N ARG A 94 2.65 7.61 -2.50
CA ARG A 94 2.72 8.86 -3.26
C ARG A 94 2.62 10.07 -2.34
N PHE A 95 3.72 10.79 -2.21
CA PHE A 95 3.77 12.03 -1.42
C PHE A 95 3.53 13.22 -2.33
N GLU A 96 2.36 13.83 -2.22
CA GLU A 96 1.99 14.99 -3.02
C GLU A 96 2.31 16.28 -2.28
N GLN A 97 2.95 17.22 -3.00
CA GLN A 97 3.32 18.54 -2.49
C GLN A 97 4.18 18.50 -1.21
N SER A 98 4.84 17.37 -0.92
CA SER A 98 5.82 17.25 0.16
C SER A 98 7.02 16.48 -0.36
N GLU A 99 8.18 16.87 0.12
CA GLU A 99 9.44 16.20 -0.16
C GLU A 99 9.76 15.28 1.01
N ILE A 100 9.40 14.01 0.85
CA ILE A 100 9.66 12.93 1.79
C ILE A 100 10.40 11.85 1.04
N GLU A 101 11.57 11.47 1.56
CA GLU A 101 12.31 10.31 1.10
C GLU A 101 11.88 9.07 1.86
N LEU A 102 11.54 8.00 1.11
CA LEU A 102 11.10 6.73 1.68
C LEU A 102 12.11 5.63 1.41
N GLU A 103 12.47 4.91 2.46
CA GLU A 103 13.23 3.67 2.44
C GLU A 103 12.33 2.54 2.97
N ARG A 104 12.27 1.40 2.26
CA ARG A 104 11.58 0.20 2.76
C ARG A 104 12.48 -0.54 3.75
N LEU A 105 11.89 -0.97 4.86
CA LEU A 105 12.57 -1.61 6.00
C LEU A 105 11.94 -2.97 6.37
N ASP A 106 11.12 -3.51 5.48
CA ASP A 106 10.61 -4.88 5.51
C ASP A 106 11.76 -5.88 5.78
N ASN A 107 11.43 -6.93 6.53
CA ASN A 107 12.30 -8.09 6.76
C ASN A 107 11.91 -9.22 5.79
N GLU A 108 12.48 -10.41 5.98
CA GLU A 108 12.20 -11.58 5.15
C GLU A 108 10.71 -11.97 5.13
N GLU A 109 9.98 -11.75 6.23
CA GLU A 109 8.54 -12.05 6.33
C GLU A 109 7.74 -11.22 5.32
N SER A 110 8.04 -9.92 5.18
CA SER A 110 7.35 -9.01 4.26
C SER A 110 8.18 -8.64 3.01
N THR A 111 9.09 -9.53 2.60
CA THR A 111 9.80 -9.45 1.31
C THR A 111 9.31 -10.56 0.39
N ARG A 112 8.92 -10.17 -0.83
CA ARG A 112 8.48 -11.06 -1.91
C ARG A 112 9.60 -12.00 -2.36
N SER A 113 9.22 -13.11 -2.99
CA SER A 113 10.15 -14.09 -3.57
C SER A 113 11.00 -13.52 -4.71
N ASP A 114 10.51 -12.47 -5.40
CA ASP A 114 11.25 -11.69 -6.39
C ASP A 114 12.27 -10.70 -5.77
N GLY A 115 12.29 -10.59 -4.44
CA GLY A 115 13.18 -9.72 -3.66
C GLY A 115 12.63 -8.32 -3.40
N ALA A 116 11.47 -7.96 -3.95
CA ALA A 116 10.84 -6.67 -3.67
C ALA A 116 10.14 -6.67 -2.30
N ARG A 117 10.34 -5.61 -1.53
CA ARG A 117 9.78 -5.41 -0.19
C ARG A 117 8.37 -4.84 -0.29
N LEU A 118 7.42 -5.44 0.43
CA LEU A 118 6.00 -5.03 0.41
C LEU A 118 5.79 -3.57 0.76
N GLY A 119 6.59 -3.02 1.68
CA GLY A 119 6.46 -1.67 2.19
C GLY A 119 5.67 -1.58 3.49
N LEU A 120 5.39 -2.70 4.17
CA LEU A 120 4.66 -2.69 5.45
C LEU A 120 5.41 -1.94 6.54
N LYS A 121 6.74 -1.82 6.40
CA LYS A 121 7.60 -1.05 7.28
C LYS A 121 8.51 -0.13 6.47
N THR A 122 8.48 1.16 6.74
CA THR A 122 9.26 2.16 6.00
C THR A 122 9.96 3.14 6.94
N ARG A 123 11.03 3.78 6.46
CA ARG A 123 11.62 4.99 7.05
C ARG A 123 11.29 6.17 6.16
N TRP A 124 10.79 7.25 6.75
CA TRP A 124 10.50 8.50 6.07
C TRP A 124 11.47 9.57 6.54
N ASN A 125 12.35 10.02 5.66
CA ASN A 125 13.17 11.21 5.84
C ASN A 125 12.39 12.43 5.34
N THR A 126 11.91 13.25 6.28
CA THR A 126 11.03 14.39 5.98
C THR A 126 11.89 15.61 5.63
N ILE A 127 12.16 15.84 4.34
CA ILE A 127 12.95 17.00 3.90
C ILE A 127 12.11 18.27 4.03
N ASN A 128 10.91 18.26 3.46
CA ASN A 128 10.00 19.40 3.52
C ASN A 128 8.53 18.97 3.39
N VAL A 129 7.73 19.21 4.42
CA VAL A 129 6.26 19.19 4.32
C VAL A 129 5.79 20.58 3.92
N ALA A 130 5.07 20.70 2.81
CA ALA A 130 4.61 22.02 2.37
C ALA A 130 3.60 22.63 3.35
N ASN A 131 3.72 23.95 3.53
CA ASN A 131 2.69 24.80 4.10
C ASN A 131 1.83 25.34 2.96
N GLY A 132 0.78 24.62 2.56
CA GLY A 132 0.04 24.99 1.35
C GLY A 132 -1.10 24.06 0.96
N ALA A 133 -1.46 24.09 -0.32
CA ALA A 133 -2.71 23.55 -0.86
C ALA A 133 -2.81 22.00 -0.80
N LYS A 134 -3.05 21.44 0.38
CA LYS A 134 -3.35 20.02 0.63
C LYS A 134 -2.19 19.07 0.31
N PRO A 135 -1.04 19.18 1.01
CA PRO A 135 -0.06 18.10 1.00
C PRO A 135 -0.69 16.81 1.54
N GLN A 136 -0.44 15.70 0.87
CA GLN A 136 -1.08 14.42 1.21
C GLN A 136 -0.18 13.23 0.87
N LEU A 137 -0.36 12.13 1.59
CA LEU A 137 0.09 10.80 1.21
C LEU A 137 -1.10 10.06 0.62
N VAL A 138 -0.96 9.58 -0.62
CA VAL A 138 -1.82 8.54 -1.19
C VAL A 138 -1.10 7.22 -1.04
N LEU A 139 -1.67 6.31 -0.25
CA LEU A 139 -1.18 4.96 0.00
C LEU A 139 -2.11 3.97 -0.69
N THR A 140 -1.56 3.16 -1.60
CA THR A 140 -2.31 2.15 -2.34
C THR A 140 -1.78 0.77 -2.02
N LEU A 141 -2.66 -0.15 -1.62
CA LEU A 141 -2.40 -1.59 -1.60
C LEU A 141 -2.86 -2.18 -2.93
N VAL A 142 -1.94 -2.85 -3.62
CA VAL A 142 -2.18 -3.50 -4.91
C VAL A 142 -2.18 -5.00 -4.71
N HIS A 143 -3.18 -5.69 -5.24
CA HIS A 143 -3.33 -7.14 -5.30
C HIS A 143 -3.00 -7.70 -6.69
N ASP A 144 -2.38 -8.86 -6.73
CA ASP A 144 -1.95 -9.64 -7.89
C ASP A 144 -1.26 -8.81 -9.00
N PRO A 145 -0.24 -7.97 -8.69
CA PRO A 145 0.52 -7.29 -9.72
C PRO A 145 1.33 -8.30 -10.54
N MET A 146 1.32 -8.16 -11.87
CA MET A 146 2.18 -8.97 -12.75
C MET A 146 3.66 -8.69 -12.52
N SER A 147 4.01 -7.44 -12.21
CA SER A 147 5.36 -7.05 -11.85
C SER A 147 5.37 -5.84 -10.92
N VAL A 148 6.40 -5.73 -10.09
CA VAL A 148 6.58 -4.63 -9.14
C VAL A 148 8.03 -4.13 -9.15
N SER A 149 8.22 -2.89 -8.72
CA SER A 149 9.55 -2.34 -8.45
C SER A 149 9.47 -1.39 -7.26
N GLU A 150 10.51 -1.37 -6.43
CA GLU A 150 10.62 -0.40 -5.32
C GLU A 150 11.07 0.99 -5.78
N THR A 151 11.43 1.13 -7.07
CA THR A 151 12.00 2.36 -7.62
C THR A 151 11.00 3.51 -7.54
N LYS A 152 11.48 4.70 -7.21
CA LYS A 152 10.68 5.92 -7.22
C LYS A 152 10.37 6.35 -8.66
N ASP A 153 9.10 6.57 -8.97
CA ASP A 153 8.63 7.19 -10.21
C ASP A 153 7.86 8.48 -9.89
N GLY A 154 8.45 9.62 -10.27
CA GLY A 154 7.93 10.94 -9.92
C GLY A 154 7.77 11.13 -8.41
N ALA A 155 6.53 11.30 -7.95
CA ALA A 155 6.19 11.48 -6.53
C ALA A 155 5.83 10.15 -5.82
N THR A 156 5.79 9.05 -6.56
CA THR A 156 5.39 7.73 -6.05
C THR A 156 6.63 6.87 -5.78
N TYR A 157 6.70 6.26 -4.62
CA TYR A 157 7.67 5.23 -4.27
C TYR A 157 7.09 3.86 -4.61
N GLY A 158 7.63 3.28 -5.67
CA GLY A 158 7.23 2.01 -6.23
C GLY A 158 6.47 2.15 -7.55
N THR A 159 6.50 1.09 -8.35
CA THR A 159 5.70 0.94 -9.57
C THR A 159 5.11 -0.47 -9.64
N VAL A 160 3.95 -0.62 -10.29
CA VAL A 160 3.31 -1.91 -10.55
C VAL A 160 2.86 -2.00 -12.01
N GLU A 161 2.85 -3.20 -12.58
CA GLU A 161 2.17 -3.52 -13.83
C GLU A 161 1.09 -4.57 -13.58
N GLY A 162 -0.14 -4.34 -14.06
CA GLY A 162 -1.27 -5.21 -13.75
C GLY A 162 -1.79 -5.04 -12.32
N GLY A 163 -2.52 -6.06 -11.85
CA GLY A 163 -3.14 -6.09 -10.52
C GLY A 163 -4.40 -5.23 -10.37
N GLU A 164 -5.02 -5.38 -9.22
CA GLU A 164 -6.18 -4.63 -8.76
C GLU A 164 -5.85 -3.82 -7.51
N THR A 165 -6.69 -2.83 -7.17
CA THR A 165 -6.52 -2.04 -5.95
C THR A 165 -7.47 -2.55 -4.88
N ASP A 166 -6.95 -3.17 -3.82
CA ASP A 166 -7.76 -3.54 -2.65
C ASP A 166 -8.13 -2.32 -1.82
N ALA A 167 -7.15 -1.42 -1.65
CA ALA A 167 -7.29 -0.30 -0.75
C ALA A 167 -6.53 0.93 -1.24
N LEU A 168 -7.17 2.09 -1.11
CA LEU A 168 -6.56 3.40 -1.33
C LEU A 168 -6.89 4.31 -0.15
N ALA A 169 -5.85 4.71 0.58
CA ALA A 169 -5.95 5.65 1.68
C ALA A 169 -5.30 7.00 1.31
N VAL A 170 -5.96 8.08 1.73
CA VAL A 170 -5.46 9.45 1.59
C VAL A 170 -5.30 10.07 2.96
N PHE A 171 -4.05 10.31 3.37
CA PHE A 171 -3.70 10.99 4.61
C PHE A 171 -3.30 12.43 4.30
N SER A 172 -3.90 13.40 4.99
CA SER A 172 -3.40 14.78 4.90
C SER A 172 -2.05 14.86 5.62
N LEU A 173 -1.12 15.66 5.11
CA LEU A 173 0.16 15.92 5.76
C LEU A 173 0.16 17.34 6.35
N LYS A 174 0.90 17.53 7.44
CA LYS A 174 1.07 18.85 8.03
C LYS A 174 2.41 18.99 8.70
N VAL A 175 3.06 20.13 8.46
CA VAL A 175 4.26 20.46 9.21
C VAL A 175 3.89 20.67 10.68
N GLN A 176 4.60 19.96 11.56
CA GLN A 176 4.59 20.21 12.97
C GLN A 176 5.68 21.23 13.28
N LEU A 177 5.28 22.33 13.92
CA LEU A 177 6.20 23.38 14.35
C LEU A 177 7.05 22.94 15.56
#